data_AF-A0AAV6CDM3-F1
#
_entry.id   AF-A0AAV6CDM3-F1
#
_cell.length_a   1.000
_cell.length_b   1.000
_cell.length_c   1.000
_cell.angle_alpha   90.00
_cell.angle_beta   90.00
_cell.angle_gamma   90.00
#
_symmetry.space_group_name_H-M   'P 1'
#
loop_
_entity.id
_entity.type
_entity.pdbx_description
1 polymer ?
#
loop_
_entity_poly.entity_id
_entity_poly.type
_entity_poly.pdbx_seq_one_letter_code
_entity_poly.pdbx_strand_id
1 'polypeptide(L)'
;MSKTSSGSSFKRAAIGALLVVVLGLIAWKFMGGKAEETQTATFDVRRGKLPINVITGGSLEALESQEVRSEVKGYEGTKILSIVEEGYLVTEEDVKKGKILVELDSSQIKQKIVQQDISFQSTISSLTEAQQSYDIQLTQNKTDVKAAEQKVRFAMMDLEKFLGAVVTKDVLSQLPPVELSTNSHSNPVVPANPAGQPAPPPAFKTVDGKPAAATPSAEKPFLLAE
;
A
#
# COMPACT_ATOMS: atom_id res chain seq x y z
N MET A 1 98.89 -94.12 78.03
CA MET A 1 99.80 -93.02 77.62
C MET A 1 99.23 -92.37 76.35
N SER A 2 98.95 -91.04 76.39
CA SER A 2 98.98 -90.00 75.32
C SER A 2 98.70 -90.37 73.83
N LYS A 3 97.98 -89.63 72.97
CA LYS A 3 97.84 -88.16 72.79
C LYS A 3 96.86 -87.88 71.60
N THR A 4 95.98 -86.88 71.75
CA THR A 4 95.51 -85.80 70.81
C THR A 4 95.51 -85.96 69.27
N SER A 5 94.43 -85.52 68.59
CA SER A 5 94.38 -84.25 67.79
C SER A 5 93.22 -84.17 66.77
N SER A 6 92.38 -83.15 66.96
CA SER A 6 91.32 -82.58 66.09
C SER A 6 91.89 -81.91 64.82
N GLY A 7 91.11 -81.79 63.70
CA GLY A 7 91.42 -80.77 62.68
C GLY A 7 91.04 -80.90 61.19
N SER A 8 90.15 -81.79 60.71
CA SER A 8 89.88 -81.92 59.24
C SER A 8 88.48 -81.52 58.75
N SER A 9 87.49 -81.34 59.64
CA SER A 9 86.11 -80.99 59.28
C SER A 9 85.89 -79.48 59.02
N PHE A 10 86.71 -78.60 59.61
CA PHE A 10 86.56 -77.14 59.49
C PHE A 10 87.00 -76.59 58.11
N LYS A 11 88.00 -77.22 57.46
CA LYS A 11 88.49 -76.78 56.13
C LYS A 11 87.47 -77.02 55.01
N ARG A 12 86.65 -78.06 55.12
CA ARG A 12 85.58 -78.37 54.15
C ARG A 12 84.38 -77.42 54.26
N ALA A 13 84.05 -76.99 55.49
CA ALA A 13 83.02 -75.99 55.72
C ALA A 13 83.41 -74.60 55.17
N ALA A 14 84.68 -74.20 55.29
CA ALA A 14 85.18 -72.93 54.76
C ALA A 14 85.13 -72.85 53.22
N ILE A 15 85.41 -73.95 52.52
CA ILE A 15 85.34 -74.00 51.04
C ILE A 15 83.89 -73.93 50.55
N GLY A 16 82.95 -74.57 51.27
CA GLY A 16 81.52 -74.48 50.95
C GLY A 16 80.97 -73.06 51.10
N ALA A 17 81.37 -72.34 52.15
CA ALA A 17 80.95 -70.94 52.35
C ALA A 17 81.47 -69.99 51.27
N LEU A 18 82.71 -70.19 50.80
CA LEU A 18 83.30 -69.37 49.75
C LEU A 18 82.56 -69.52 48.41
N LEU A 19 82.14 -70.74 48.07
CA LEU A 19 81.39 -71.03 46.85
C LEU A 19 80.01 -70.35 46.83
N VAL A 20 79.32 -70.32 47.97
CA VAL A 20 78.01 -69.66 48.09
C VAL A 20 78.14 -68.14 47.96
N VAL A 21 79.19 -67.54 48.51
CA VAL A 21 79.44 -66.09 48.39
C VAL A 21 79.77 -65.71 46.95
N VAL A 22 80.59 -66.51 46.25
CA VAL A 22 80.92 -66.27 44.84
C VAL A 22 79.69 -66.40 43.95
N LEU A 23 78.86 -67.41 44.16
CA LEU A 23 77.60 -67.57 43.43
C LEU A 23 76.60 -66.44 43.73
N GLY A 24 76.54 -65.96 44.97
CA GLY A 24 75.73 -64.81 45.36
C GLY A 24 76.16 -63.51 44.68
N LEU A 25 77.46 -63.28 44.53
CA LEU A 25 78.00 -62.10 43.84
C LEU A 25 77.76 -62.15 42.32
N ILE A 26 77.86 -63.34 41.71
CA ILE A 26 77.55 -63.54 40.29
C ILE A 26 76.05 -63.33 40.04
N ALA A 27 75.20 -63.85 40.92
CA ALA A 27 73.75 -63.63 40.84
C ALA A 27 73.39 -62.14 41.00
N TRP A 28 74.06 -61.40 41.90
CA TRP A 28 73.81 -59.96 42.05
C TRP A 28 74.27 -59.16 40.82
N LYS A 29 75.40 -59.50 40.21
CA LYS A 29 75.85 -58.83 38.98
C LYS A 29 74.94 -59.10 37.77
N PHE A 30 74.26 -60.26 37.73
CA PHE A 30 73.27 -60.57 36.71
C PHE A 30 71.86 -60.03 37.00
N MET A 31 71.56 -59.70 38.26
CA MET A 31 70.28 -59.13 38.70
C MET A 31 70.30 -57.59 38.79
N GLY A 32 71.29 -56.94 38.18
CA GLY A 32 71.30 -55.49 37.98
C GLY A 32 70.43 -55.14 36.76
N GLY A 33 69.18 -54.76 37.02
CA GLY A 33 68.17 -54.47 35.99
C GLY A 33 68.64 -53.48 34.93
N LYS A 34 68.41 -53.83 33.66
CA LYS A 34 68.41 -52.88 32.55
C LYS A 34 67.16 -52.01 32.69
N ALA A 35 67.35 -50.71 32.95
CA ALA A 35 66.29 -49.74 32.75
C ALA A 35 65.92 -49.75 31.27
N GLU A 36 64.70 -50.16 30.97
CA GLU A 36 64.12 -50.10 29.62
C GLU A 36 63.83 -48.63 29.32
N GLU A 37 64.70 -48.01 28.53
CA GLU A 37 64.48 -46.68 27.97
C GLU A 37 63.39 -46.82 26.89
N THR A 38 62.16 -46.46 27.25
CA THR A 38 61.01 -46.49 26.33
C THR A 38 61.29 -45.57 25.14
N GLN A 39 61.65 -46.15 23.99
CA GLN A 39 61.86 -45.41 22.75
C GLN A 39 60.55 -44.79 22.28
N THR A 40 60.34 -43.53 22.64
CA THR A 40 59.19 -42.75 22.17
C THR A 40 59.59 -42.14 20.82
N ALA A 41 58.94 -42.59 19.75
CA ALA A 41 59.17 -42.06 18.41
C ALA A 41 58.85 -40.55 18.39
N THR A 42 59.87 -39.72 18.20
CA THR A 42 59.74 -38.26 18.13
C THR A 42 60.08 -37.80 16.72
N PHE A 43 59.30 -36.86 16.17
CA PHE A 43 59.48 -36.33 14.82
C PHE A 43 59.78 -34.82 14.87
N ASP A 44 60.73 -34.36 14.06
CA ASP A 44 61.11 -32.95 13.99
C ASP A 44 60.00 -32.09 13.36
N VAL A 45 59.45 -31.17 14.15
CA VAL A 45 58.40 -30.25 13.69
C VAL A 45 58.98 -29.19 12.77
N ARG A 46 58.46 -29.10 11.54
CA ARG A 46 58.79 -28.01 10.59
C ARG A 46 57.66 -26.99 10.51
N ARG A 47 58.00 -25.72 10.67
CA ARG A 47 57.04 -24.61 10.52
C ARG A 47 56.84 -24.32 9.03
N GLY A 48 55.58 -24.35 8.60
CA GLY A 48 55.15 -23.98 7.26
C GLY A 48 53.86 -23.17 7.34
N LYS A 49 53.49 -22.50 6.25
CA LYS A 49 52.19 -21.82 6.15
C LYS A 49 51.13 -22.88 5.90
N LEU A 50 50.30 -23.16 6.91
CA LEU A 50 49.13 -24.05 6.79
C LEU A 50 47.90 -23.18 6.48
N PRO A 51 47.37 -23.19 5.24
CA PRO A 51 46.12 -22.53 4.95
C PRO A 51 44.96 -23.30 5.61
N ILE A 52 44.31 -22.68 6.58
CA ILE A 52 43.10 -23.22 7.21
C ILE A 52 41.90 -22.70 6.42
N ASN A 53 41.40 -23.51 5.49
CA ASN A 53 40.18 -23.20 4.74
C ASN A 53 39.00 -23.89 5.43
N VAL A 54 38.04 -23.10 5.90
CA VAL A 54 36.82 -23.61 6.53
C VAL A 54 35.70 -23.52 5.51
N ILE A 55 35.21 -24.68 5.05
CA ILE A 55 34.01 -24.74 4.21
C ILE A 55 32.82 -24.57 5.14
N THR A 56 32.17 -23.42 5.06
CA THR A 56 30.94 -23.14 5.83
C THR A 56 29.75 -23.37 4.93
N GLY A 57 28.84 -24.25 5.33
CA GLY A 57 27.54 -24.38 4.68
C GLY A 57 26.65 -23.19 5.04
N GLY A 58 26.04 -22.57 4.05
CA GLY A 58 25.01 -21.53 4.21
C GLY A 58 23.92 -21.72 3.18
N SER A 59 22.72 -21.19 3.45
CA SER A 59 21.65 -21.13 2.46
C SER A 59 21.79 -19.86 1.62
N LEU A 60 21.58 -19.99 0.31
CA LEU A 60 21.43 -18.83 -0.57
C LEU A 60 19.99 -18.34 -0.48
N GLU A 61 19.83 -17.03 -0.26
CA GLU A 61 18.55 -16.34 -0.29
C GLU A 61 18.64 -15.22 -1.34
N ALA A 62 17.51 -14.84 -1.92
CA ALA A 62 17.45 -13.74 -2.87
C ALA A 62 17.84 -12.43 -2.18
N LEU A 63 18.68 -11.62 -2.82
CA LEU A 63 19.04 -10.28 -2.31
C LEU A 63 17.80 -9.39 -2.17
N GLU A 64 16.88 -9.52 -3.12
CA GLU A 64 15.63 -8.77 -3.18
C GLU A 64 14.53 -9.68 -3.71
N SER A 65 13.46 -9.83 -2.92
CA SER A 65 12.26 -10.59 -3.32
C SER A 65 11.11 -9.60 -3.46
N GLN A 66 10.54 -9.52 -4.66
CA GLN A 66 9.37 -8.70 -4.95
C GLN A 66 8.21 -9.60 -5.35
N GLU A 67 7.07 -9.42 -4.69
CA GLU A 67 5.82 -10.08 -5.03
C GLU A 67 4.90 -9.07 -5.74
N VAL A 68 4.61 -9.30 -7.02
CA VAL A 68 3.73 -8.44 -7.80
C VAL A 68 2.29 -8.93 -7.63
N ARG A 69 1.46 -8.14 -6.96
CA ARG A 69 0.02 -8.43 -6.77
C ARG A 69 -0.82 -7.53 -7.66
N SER A 70 -1.97 -8.04 -8.10
CA SER A 70 -2.95 -7.22 -8.81
C SER A 70 -3.63 -6.26 -7.84
N GLU A 71 -3.59 -4.96 -8.16
CA GLU A 71 -4.30 -3.91 -7.41
C GLU A 71 -5.73 -3.67 -7.91
N VAL A 72 -6.14 -4.39 -8.96
CA VAL A 72 -7.43 -4.18 -9.62
C VAL A 72 -8.56 -4.63 -8.70
N LYS A 73 -9.39 -3.66 -8.28
CA LYS A 73 -10.55 -3.89 -7.42
C LYS A 73 -11.69 -4.54 -8.22
N GLY A 74 -11.89 -5.84 -8.04
CA GLY A 74 -13.00 -6.63 -8.61
C GLY A 74 -13.36 -7.79 -7.70
N TYR A 75 -14.66 -8.11 -7.59
CA TYR A 75 -15.15 -9.26 -6.81
C TYR A 75 -14.74 -10.59 -7.43
N GLU A 76 -14.55 -10.62 -8.73
CA GLU A 76 -13.91 -11.72 -9.44
C GLU A 76 -12.56 -11.20 -9.94
N GLY A 77 -11.48 -11.86 -9.54
CA GLY A 77 -10.14 -11.51 -10.02
C GLY A 77 -10.16 -11.38 -11.55
N THR A 78 -9.59 -10.29 -12.06
CA THR A 78 -9.61 -10.00 -13.49
C THR A 78 -8.95 -11.14 -14.27
N LYS A 79 -9.60 -11.59 -15.35
CA LYS A 79 -9.04 -12.63 -16.23
C LYS A 79 -7.70 -12.16 -16.80
N ILE A 80 -6.70 -13.03 -16.74
CA ILE A 80 -5.40 -12.79 -17.36
C ILE A 80 -5.55 -13.04 -18.87
N LEU A 81 -5.32 -12.00 -19.67
CA LEU A 81 -5.32 -12.07 -21.14
C LEU A 81 -4.00 -12.64 -21.67
N SER A 82 -2.88 -12.23 -21.08
CA SER A 82 -1.55 -12.65 -21.49
C SER A 82 -0.61 -12.65 -20.29
N ILE A 83 0.27 -13.64 -20.23
CA ILE A 83 1.35 -13.75 -19.25
C ILE A 83 2.64 -14.11 -19.99
N VAL A 84 3.75 -13.51 -19.58
CA VAL A 84 5.08 -13.86 -20.10
C VAL A 84 5.47 -15.26 -19.61
N GLU A 85 6.25 -15.98 -20.42
CA GLU A 85 6.73 -17.33 -20.07
C GLU A 85 7.47 -17.34 -18.72
N GLU A 86 7.23 -18.41 -17.95
CA GLU A 86 7.89 -18.62 -16.66
C GLU A 86 9.42 -18.69 -16.82
N GLY A 87 10.15 -18.11 -15.86
CA GLY A 87 11.62 -18.08 -15.92
C GLY A 87 12.20 -17.05 -16.90
N TYR A 88 11.38 -16.15 -17.46
CA TYR A 88 11.87 -15.06 -18.29
C TYR A 88 12.79 -14.12 -17.49
N LEU A 89 14.03 -13.96 -17.98
CA LEU A 89 14.98 -13.00 -17.43
C LEU A 89 14.63 -11.60 -17.95
N VAL A 90 13.99 -10.80 -17.11
CA VAL A 90 13.69 -9.40 -17.42
C VAL A 90 15.00 -8.61 -17.46
N THR A 91 15.38 -8.13 -18.65
CA THR A 91 16.56 -7.29 -18.82
C THR A 91 16.24 -5.81 -18.58
N GLU A 92 17.26 -4.98 -18.32
CA GLU A 92 17.06 -3.53 -18.17
C GLU A 92 16.44 -2.88 -19.41
N GLU A 93 16.68 -3.43 -20.59
CA GLU A 93 16.04 -2.97 -21.82
C GLU A 93 14.54 -3.26 -21.85
N ASP A 94 14.12 -4.42 -21.32
CA ASP A 94 12.71 -4.80 -21.23
C ASP A 94 11.96 -3.91 -20.24
N VAL A 95 12.61 -3.53 -19.13
CA VAL A 95 12.05 -2.56 -18.18
C VAL A 95 11.91 -1.19 -18.81
N LYS A 96 12.94 -0.70 -19.52
CA LYS A 96 12.91 0.61 -20.22
C LYS A 96 11.86 0.66 -21.32
N LYS A 97 11.65 -0.44 -22.04
CA LYS A 97 10.62 -0.59 -23.07
C LYS A 97 9.22 -0.79 -22.48
N GLY A 98 9.10 -0.95 -21.15
CA GLY A 98 7.83 -1.14 -20.46
C GLY A 98 7.16 -2.47 -20.80
N LYS A 99 7.93 -3.56 -20.85
CA LYS A 99 7.41 -4.88 -21.19
C LYS A 99 6.31 -5.28 -20.19
N ILE A 100 5.13 -5.58 -20.71
CA ILE A 100 3.98 -6.03 -19.92
C ILE A 100 4.26 -7.47 -19.47
N LEU A 101 4.29 -7.69 -18.16
CA LEU A 101 4.47 -9.02 -17.55
C LEU A 101 3.16 -9.82 -17.51
N VAL A 102 2.06 -9.12 -17.19
CA VAL A 102 0.71 -9.67 -17.11
C VAL A 102 -0.26 -8.64 -17.67
N GLU A 103 -1.05 -9.04 -18.65
CA GLU A 103 -2.16 -8.24 -19.17
C GLU A 103 -3.48 -8.75 -18.56
N LEU A 104 -4.23 -7.84 -17.95
CA LEU A 104 -5.51 -8.13 -17.30
C LEU A 104 -6.68 -7.56 -18.13
N ASP A 105 -7.78 -8.30 -18.22
CA ASP A 105 -8.99 -7.86 -18.92
C ASP A 105 -9.63 -6.61 -18.29
N SER A 106 -9.47 -5.47 -18.95
CA SER A 106 -9.99 -4.17 -18.51
C SER A 106 -11.43 -3.87 -18.98
N SER A 107 -12.08 -4.78 -19.71
CA SER A 107 -13.36 -4.51 -20.39
C SER A 107 -14.46 -4.06 -19.42
N GLN A 108 -14.61 -4.74 -18.28
CA GLN A 108 -15.64 -4.38 -17.29
C GLN A 108 -15.37 -3.01 -16.63
N ILE A 109 -14.10 -2.66 -16.41
CA ILE A 109 -13.74 -1.38 -15.78
C ILE A 109 -13.97 -0.26 -16.77
N LYS A 110 -13.60 -0.44 -18.03
CA LYS A 110 -13.89 0.52 -19.11
C LYS A 110 -15.38 0.79 -19.23
N GLN A 111 -16.21 -0.26 -19.19
CA GLN A 111 -17.67 -0.11 -19.19
C GLN A 111 -18.18 0.68 -17.97
N LYS A 112 -17.65 0.42 -16.77
CA LYS A 112 -18.01 1.20 -15.57
C LYS A 112 -17.61 2.66 -15.68
N ILE A 113 -16.42 2.96 -16.22
CA ILE A 113 -15.95 4.34 -16.43
C ILE A 113 -16.91 5.06 -17.39
N VAL A 114 -17.21 4.46 -18.55
CA VAL A 114 -18.13 5.04 -19.52
C VAL A 114 -19.52 5.25 -18.91
N GLN A 115 -20.03 4.30 -18.14
CA GLN A 115 -21.32 4.44 -17.46
C GLN A 115 -21.31 5.57 -16.41
N GLN A 116 -20.20 5.72 -15.69
CA GLN A 116 -20.01 6.80 -14.72
C GLN A 116 -19.94 8.16 -15.41
N ASP A 117 -19.26 8.25 -16.56
CA ASP A 117 -19.20 9.47 -17.37
C ASP A 117 -20.58 9.85 -17.90
N ILE A 118 -21.35 8.89 -18.41
CA ILE A 118 -22.74 9.12 -18.85
C ILE A 118 -23.59 9.63 -17.69
N SER A 119 -23.48 9.02 -16.51
CA SER A 119 -24.21 9.46 -15.31
C SER A 119 -23.80 10.87 -14.87
N PHE A 120 -22.51 11.18 -14.92
CA PHE A 120 -21.99 12.50 -14.60
C PHE A 120 -22.50 13.57 -15.58
N GLN A 121 -22.44 13.30 -16.88
CA GLN A 121 -22.95 14.23 -17.90
C GLN A 121 -24.47 14.42 -17.81
N SER A 122 -25.22 13.35 -17.55
CA SER A 122 -26.66 13.45 -17.30
C SER A 122 -26.98 14.32 -16.08
N THR A 123 -26.19 14.18 -15.01
CA THR A 123 -26.32 14.98 -13.79
C THR A 123 -26.02 16.46 -14.07
N ILE A 124 -24.96 16.76 -14.83
CA ILE A 124 -24.64 18.14 -15.24
C ILE A 124 -25.76 18.75 -16.08
N SER A 125 -26.26 17.99 -17.06
CA SER A 125 -27.36 18.46 -17.91
C SER A 125 -28.61 18.74 -17.08
N SER A 126 -28.96 17.86 -16.14
CA SER A 126 -30.11 18.05 -15.25
C SER A 126 -29.94 19.26 -14.32
N LEU A 127 -28.74 19.48 -13.78
CA LEU A 127 -28.43 20.67 -12.98
C LEU A 127 -28.56 21.95 -13.81
N THR A 128 -28.02 21.93 -15.04
CA THR A 128 -28.08 23.07 -15.95
C THR A 128 -29.51 23.39 -16.36
N GLU A 129 -30.31 22.37 -16.69
CA GLU A 129 -31.73 22.52 -17.02
C GLU A 129 -32.52 23.10 -15.84
N ALA A 130 -32.29 22.60 -14.62
CA ALA A 130 -32.93 23.13 -13.42
C ALA A 130 -32.58 24.61 -13.18
N GLN A 131 -31.31 24.98 -13.38
CA GLN A 131 -30.85 26.37 -13.26
C GLN A 131 -31.52 27.27 -14.32
N GLN A 132 -31.52 26.84 -15.58
CA GLN A 132 -32.13 27.59 -16.68
C GLN A 132 -33.65 27.73 -16.49
N SER A 133 -34.32 26.67 -16.04
CA SER A 133 -35.75 26.68 -15.74
C SER A 133 -36.09 27.69 -14.64
N TYR A 134 -35.26 27.75 -13.59
CA TYR A 134 -35.39 28.75 -12.54
C TYR A 134 -35.23 30.18 -13.07
N ASP A 135 -34.22 30.43 -13.91
CA ASP A 135 -33.98 31.76 -14.49
C ASP A 135 -35.09 32.19 -15.46
N ILE A 136 -35.63 31.26 -16.24
CA ILE A 136 -36.81 31.46 -17.09
C ILE A 136 -38.00 31.85 -16.22
N GLN A 137 -38.27 31.11 -15.14
CA GLN A 137 -39.38 31.41 -14.25
C GLN A 137 -39.26 32.81 -13.61
N LEU A 138 -38.07 33.19 -13.16
CA LEU A 138 -37.83 34.54 -12.64
C LEU A 138 -38.09 35.62 -13.70
N THR A 139 -37.65 35.39 -14.94
CA THR A 139 -37.85 36.32 -16.05
C THR A 139 -39.31 36.41 -16.46
N GLN A 140 -40.02 35.28 -16.46
CA GLN A 140 -41.45 35.24 -16.74
C GLN A 140 -42.24 35.98 -15.66
N ASN A 141 -41.95 35.75 -14.38
CA ASN A 141 -42.59 36.46 -13.27
C ASN A 141 -42.40 37.99 -13.39
N LYS A 142 -41.19 38.45 -13.73
CA LYS A 142 -40.91 39.87 -13.97
C LYS A 142 -41.69 40.41 -15.18
N THR A 143 -41.83 39.61 -16.23
CA THR A 143 -42.56 40.00 -17.43
C THR A 143 -44.07 40.07 -17.16
N ASP A 144 -44.60 39.13 -16.39
CA ASP A 144 -46.02 39.08 -16.00
C ASP A 144 -46.40 40.27 -15.11
N VAL A 145 -45.56 40.63 -14.14
CA VAL A 145 -45.75 41.84 -13.32
C VAL A 145 -45.78 43.09 -14.20
N LYS A 146 -44.80 43.25 -15.11
CA LYS A 146 -44.77 44.39 -16.03
C LYS A 146 -45.98 44.43 -16.96
N ALA A 147 -46.44 43.28 -17.46
CA ALA A 147 -47.62 43.19 -18.30
C ALA A 147 -48.89 43.58 -17.53
N ALA A 148 -49.00 43.17 -16.25
CA ALA A 148 -50.08 43.59 -15.37
C ALA A 148 -50.06 45.10 -15.10
N GLU A 149 -48.89 45.67 -14.79
CA GLU A 149 -48.70 47.12 -14.62
C GLU A 149 -49.11 47.91 -15.87
N GLN A 150 -48.71 47.44 -17.05
CA GLN A 150 -49.11 48.06 -18.32
C GLN A 150 -50.61 48.00 -18.54
N LYS A 151 -51.26 46.86 -18.26
CA LYS A 151 -52.73 46.73 -18.34
C LYS A 151 -53.45 47.70 -17.42
N VAL A 152 -52.98 47.84 -16.17
CA VAL A 152 -53.54 48.83 -15.23
C VAL A 152 -53.38 50.24 -15.79
N ARG A 153 -52.19 50.58 -16.29
CA ARG A 153 -51.94 51.90 -16.89
C ARG A 153 -52.84 52.18 -18.10
N PHE A 154 -53.04 51.20 -18.99
CA PHE A 154 -53.96 51.34 -20.13
C PHE A 154 -55.41 51.55 -19.65
N ALA A 155 -55.87 50.76 -18.69
CA ALA A 155 -57.21 50.92 -18.12
C ALA A 155 -57.40 52.29 -17.45
N MET A 156 -56.36 52.83 -16.79
CA MET A 156 -56.40 54.18 -16.21
C MET A 156 -56.50 55.26 -17.29
N MET A 157 -55.74 55.14 -18.38
CA MET A 157 -55.81 56.09 -19.51
C MET A 157 -57.17 56.06 -20.20
N ASP A 158 -57.78 54.87 -20.34
CA ASP A 158 -59.12 54.73 -20.89
C ASP A 158 -60.16 55.37 -19.96
N LEU A 159 -60.08 55.13 -18.64
CA LEU A 159 -60.96 55.77 -17.65
C LEU A 159 -60.87 57.29 -17.70
N GLU A 160 -59.64 57.83 -17.76
CA GLU A 160 -59.38 59.26 -17.87
C GLU A 160 -59.99 59.84 -19.16
N LYS A 161 -59.89 59.12 -20.28
CA LYS A 161 -60.51 59.51 -21.55
C LYS A 161 -62.05 59.55 -21.47
N PHE A 162 -62.67 58.66 -20.71
CA PHE A 162 -64.13 58.60 -20.58
C PHE A 162 -64.72 59.64 -19.60
N LEU A 163 -64.08 59.85 -18.44
CA LEU A 163 -64.61 60.70 -17.36
C LEU A 163 -63.99 62.11 -17.33
N GLY A 164 -62.87 62.33 -18.03
CA GLY A 164 -62.08 63.55 -17.96
C GLY A 164 -61.14 63.60 -16.75
N ALA A 165 -60.03 64.32 -16.88
CA ALA A 165 -58.91 64.31 -15.93
C ALA A 165 -59.28 64.76 -14.49
N VAL A 166 -60.33 65.57 -14.32
CA VAL A 166 -60.74 66.12 -13.02
C VAL A 166 -61.60 65.11 -12.25
N VAL A 167 -62.65 64.58 -12.87
CA VAL A 167 -63.60 63.63 -12.24
C VAL A 167 -62.92 62.30 -11.93
N THR A 168 -61.99 61.87 -12.79
CA THR A 168 -61.23 60.61 -12.61
C THR A 168 -60.38 60.63 -11.33
N LYS A 169 -59.75 61.76 -10.99
CA LYS A 169 -58.91 61.88 -9.79
C LYS A 169 -59.74 61.82 -8.51
N ASP A 170 -60.91 62.44 -8.50
CA ASP A 170 -61.83 62.38 -7.35
C ASP A 170 -62.33 60.95 -7.12
N VAL A 171 -62.73 60.23 -8.17
CA VAL A 171 -63.16 58.83 -8.05
C VAL A 171 -62.01 57.94 -7.57
N LEU A 172 -60.79 58.16 -8.06
CA LEU A 172 -59.62 57.39 -7.64
C LEU A 172 -59.27 57.62 -6.15
N SER A 173 -59.50 58.83 -5.63
CA SER A 173 -59.25 59.16 -4.22
C SER A 173 -60.22 58.49 -3.25
N GLN A 174 -61.39 58.07 -3.73
CA GLN A 174 -62.42 57.36 -2.95
C GLN A 174 -62.28 55.83 -3.00
N LEU A 175 -61.44 55.31 -3.90
CA LEU A 175 -61.16 53.88 -3.96
C LEU A 175 -60.12 53.50 -2.89
N PRO A 176 -60.31 52.39 -2.16
CA PRO A 176 -59.26 51.88 -1.28
C PRO A 176 -58.02 51.56 -2.13
N PRO A 177 -56.80 51.76 -1.60
CA PRO A 177 -55.59 51.36 -2.31
C PRO A 177 -55.74 49.89 -2.69
N VAL A 178 -55.53 49.59 -3.97
CA VAL A 178 -55.52 48.22 -4.46
C VAL A 178 -54.36 47.52 -3.76
N GLU A 179 -54.65 46.86 -2.65
CA GLU A 179 -53.72 45.89 -2.09
C GLU A 179 -53.55 44.86 -3.19
N LEU A 180 -52.37 44.86 -3.82
CA LEU A 180 -51.89 43.77 -4.64
C LEU A 180 -52.09 42.53 -3.78
N SER A 181 -53.15 41.79 -4.04
CA SER A 181 -53.49 40.64 -3.22
C SER A 181 -52.26 39.75 -3.24
N THR A 182 -51.59 39.68 -2.08
CA THR A 182 -50.45 38.80 -1.84
C THR A 182 -50.87 37.34 -1.87
N ASN A 183 -52.13 37.07 -2.22
CA ASN A 183 -52.54 35.89 -2.98
C ASN A 183 -51.95 35.94 -4.39
N SER A 184 -50.64 36.21 -4.48
CA SER A 184 -49.80 35.58 -5.46
C SER A 184 -50.28 34.15 -5.46
N HIS A 185 -50.80 33.73 -6.60
CA HIS A 185 -50.53 32.38 -7.00
C HIS A 185 -48.98 32.32 -7.04
N SER A 186 -48.34 32.15 -5.88
CA SER A 186 -47.45 31.04 -5.72
C SER A 186 -48.34 29.85 -6.08
N ASN A 187 -48.54 29.68 -7.40
CA ASN A 187 -48.34 28.39 -7.99
C ASN A 187 -47.12 27.92 -7.21
N PRO A 188 -47.26 26.87 -6.37
CA PRO A 188 -46.13 26.42 -5.63
C PRO A 188 -44.97 26.38 -6.62
N VAL A 189 -43.76 26.55 -6.13
CA VAL A 189 -42.67 25.90 -6.84
C VAL A 189 -43.11 24.44 -6.89
N VAL A 190 -43.87 24.07 -7.91
CA VAL A 190 -44.08 22.74 -8.40
C VAL A 190 -42.71 22.60 -8.99
N PRO A 191 -41.74 21.95 -8.31
CA PRO A 191 -40.69 21.35 -9.10
C PRO A 191 -41.48 20.61 -10.16
N ALA A 192 -41.35 21.02 -11.42
CA ALA A 192 -41.82 20.20 -12.51
C ALA A 192 -41.10 18.88 -12.24
N ASN A 193 -41.80 17.95 -11.59
CA ASN A 193 -41.31 16.61 -11.38
C ASN A 193 -41.30 16.08 -12.81
N PRO A 194 -40.13 16.00 -13.46
CA PRO A 194 -40.09 15.30 -14.72
C PRO A 194 -40.22 13.84 -14.27
N ALA A 195 -41.43 13.30 -14.40
CA ALA A 195 -41.65 11.87 -14.30
C ALA A 195 -40.62 11.21 -15.22
N GLY A 196 -39.52 10.73 -14.65
CA GLY A 196 -38.29 10.44 -15.38
C GLY A 196 -36.98 10.67 -14.63
N GLN A 197 -36.95 11.28 -13.44
CA GLN A 197 -35.76 11.25 -12.59
C GLN A 197 -35.48 9.79 -12.15
N PRO A 198 -34.37 9.15 -12.58
CA PRO A 198 -33.87 8.02 -11.83
C PRO A 198 -33.58 8.53 -10.42
N ALA A 199 -33.98 7.75 -9.41
CA ALA A 199 -33.79 8.09 -8.01
C ALA A 199 -32.39 8.67 -7.79
N PRO A 200 -32.25 9.73 -6.95
CA PRO A 200 -30.94 10.28 -6.66
C PRO A 200 -30.02 9.12 -6.26
N PRO A 201 -28.84 8.97 -6.89
CA PRO A 201 -27.91 7.94 -6.48
C PRO A 201 -27.68 8.08 -4.97
N PRO A 202 -27.63 6.96 -4.23
CA PRO A 202 -27.54 7.00 -2.77
C PRO A 202 -26.39 7.93 -2.37
N ALA A 203 -26.70 8.90 -1.52
CA ALA A 203 -25.73 9.86 -1.03
C ALA A 203 -24.51 9.11 -0.49
N PHE A 204 -23.37 9.26 -1.15
CA PHE A 204 -22.09 8.82 -0.61
C PHE A 204 -21.85 9.66 0.64
N LYS A 205 -21.96 9.02 1.81
CA LYS A 205 -21.47 9.61 3.06
C LYS A 205 -19.99 9.85 2.86
N THR A 206 -19.59 11.12 2.78
CA THR A 206 -18.20 11.51 2.94
C THR A 206 -17.79 11.09 4.34
N VAL A 207 -16.97 10.04 4.40
CA VAL A 207 -16.18 9.75 5.59
C VAL A 207 -15.19 10.90 5.70
N ASP A 208 -15.15 11.49 6.89
CA ASP A 208 -14.24 12.54 7.36
C ASP A 208 -14.66 13.99 7.13
N GLY A 209 -15.14 14.58 8.23
CA GLY A 209 -15.36 16.02 8.38
C GLY A 209 -14.05 16.80 8.35
N LYS A 210 -13.80 17.49 7.23
CA LYS A 210 -12.92 18.66 7.16
C LYS A 210 -13.32 19.49 5.93
N PRO A 211 -13.62 20.80 6.06
CA PRO A 211 -13.98 21.61 4.90
C PRO A 211 -12.71 21.90 4.09
N ALA A 212 -12.62 21.35 2.88
CA ALA A 212 -11.68 21.84 1.88
C ALA A 212 -12.26 23.13 1.28
N ALA A 213 -11.82 24.26 1.83
CA ALA A 213 -12.10 25.58 1.28
C ALA A 213 -11.53 25.67 -0.14
N ALA A 214 -12.41 25.89 -1.12
CA ALA A 214 -12.02 26.29 -2.46
C ALA A 214 -11.42 27.70 -2.41
N THR A 215 -10.15 27.82 -2.79
CA THR A 215 -9.56 29.10 -3.21
C THR A 215 -9.36 29.01 -4.72
N PRO A 216 -9.90 29.93 -5.54
CA PRO A 216 -9.62 29.97 -6.96
C PRO A 216 -8.30 30.72 -7.16
N SER A 217 -7.33 30.11 -7.84
CA SER A 217 -6.15 30.85 -8.31
C SER A 217 -5.66 30.30 -9.65
N ALA A 218 -6.00 31.09 -10.67
CA ALA A 218 -5.22 31.44 -11.86
C ALA A 218 -4.75 30.31 -12.80
N GLU A 219 -5.49 30.20 -13.91
CA GLU A 219 -4.98 29.74 -15.20
C GLU A 219 -3.67 30.45 -15.59
N LYS A 220 -2.68 29.70 -16.07
CA LYS A 220 -1.61 30.20 -16.94
C LYS A 220 -1.81 29.64 -18.34
N PRO A 221 -1.68 30.44 -19.41
CA PRO A 221 -1.81 29.95 -20.76
C PRO A 221 -0.58 29.12 -21.16
N PHE A 222 -0.83 27.97 -21.75
CA PHE A 222 0.18 27.13 -22.40
C PHE A 222 0.58 27.80 -23.72
N LEU A 223 1.76 28.44 -23.75
CA LEU A 223 2.37 28.91 -24.99
C LEU A 223 3.17 27.77 -25.62
N LEU A 224 2.82 27.46 -26.87
CA LEU A 224 3.63 26.72 -27.83
C LEU A 224 4.91 27.51 -28.13
N ALA A 225 6.07 26.86 -27.99
CA ALA A 225 7.32 27.29 -28.62
C ALA A 225 8.08 26.04 -29.08
N GLU A 226 8.39 26.05 -30.39
CA GLU A 226 9.35 25.26 -31.20
C GLU A 226 9.65 23.79 -30.85
#